data_AF-D9UCP3-F1
#
_entry.id   AF-D9UCP3-F1
#
_cell.length_a   1.000
_cell.length_b   1.000
_cell.length_c   1.000
_cell.angle_alpha   90.00
_cell.angle_beta   90.00
_cell.angle_gamma   90.00
#
_symmetry.space_group_name_H-M   'P 1'
#
loop_
_entity.id
_entity.type
_entity.pdbx_description
1 polymer ?
#
loop_
_entity_poly.entity_id
_entity_poly.type
_entity_poly.pdbx_seq_one_letter_code
_entity_poly.pdbx_strand_id
1 'polypeptide(L)'
;QAVRFAPEAVRSVTTPGVGDAPTEWDRPLFTREENGLARRARVEVGLGDALAQVLAASGGAPLALPPGPVTDSLGPVLAALLPAPPPTRTLALAGPGLPVPDADIVLVPSHEVTGELWPTTATGTLVRLDEPAWRYLVRPRPPLRAPARARFLPEALERSPRSYEFFPPEPCRFTQRTALTRLPAVREPWLRSVHEKLRGPWETY
;
A
#
# COMPACT_ATOMS: atom_id res chain seq x y z
N GLN A 1 5.33 -10.43 -44.01
CA GLN A 1 5.85 -9.11 -44.42
C GLN A 1 5.79 -8.19 -43.20
N ALA A 2 6.92 -7.61 -42.78
CA ALA A 2 6.96 -6.71 -41.62
C ALA A 2 7.18 -5.28 -42.11
N VAL A 3 6.15 -4.43 -41.94
CA VAL A 3 6.27 -2.99 -42.23
C VAL A 3 6.97 -2.33 -41.05
N ARG A 4 8.18 -1.81 -41.28
CA ARG A 4 8.89 -0.94 -40.32
C ARG A 4 8.77 0.49 -40.82
N PHE A 5 8.36 1.40 -39.95
CA PHE A 5 8.45 2.82 -40.24
C PHE A 5 9.91 3.25 -40.21
N ALA A 6 10.30 4.09 -41.15
CA ALA A 6 11.59 4.75 -41.16
C ALA A 6 11.71 5.65 -39.91
N PRO A 7 12.83 5.64 -39.15
CA PRO A 7 12.95 6.41 -37.92
C PRO A 7 12.78 7.92 -38.13
N GLU A 8 13.17 8.44 -39.30
CA GLU A 8 12.99 9.82 -39.74
C GLU A 8 11.52 10.20 -40.08
N ALA A 9 10.62 9.23 -40.21
CA ALA A 9 9.19 9.46 -40.45
C ALA A 9 8.40 9.75 -39.16
N VAL A 10 9.00 9.55 -37.98
CA VAL A 10 8.37 9.86 -36.69
C VAL A 10 8.78 11.24 -36.23
N ARG A 11 7.90 12.24 -36.45
CA ARG A 11 8.05 13.58 -35.86
C ARG A 11 7.13 13.72 -34.66
N SER A 12 7.70 14.10 -33.51
CA SER A 12 6.94 14.46 -32.31
C SER A 12 6.15 15.75 -32.57
N VAL A 13 4.84 15.62 -32.73
CA VAL A 13 3.93 16.77 -32.76
C VAL A 13 3.62 17.16 -31.32
N THR A 14 4.18 18.27 -30.86
CA THR A 14 3.79 18.88 -29.57
C THR A 14 2.43 19.55 -29.74
N THR A 15 1.35 18.79 -29.53
CA THR A 15 -0.01 19.33 -29.48
C THR A 15 -0.17 20.17 -28.21
N PRO A 16 -0.41 21.50 -28.28
CA PRO A 16 -0.66 22.28 -27.08
C PRO A 16 -2.02 21.88 -26.50
N GLY A 17 -2.04 21.34 -25.28
CA GLY A 17 -3.27 20.94 -24.58
C GLY A 17 -3.40 19.48 -24.14
N VAL A 18 -2.31 18.69 -24.09
CA VAL A 18 -2.33 17.32 -23.53
C VAL A 18 -1.26 17.15 -22.47
N GLY A 19 -1.67 17.27 -21.20
CA GLY A 19 -0.92 16.85 -20.01
C GLY A 19 0.26 17.74 -19.62
N ASP A 20 0.39 18.01 -18.33
CA ASP A 20 1.67 18.43 -17.76
C ASP A 20 2.73 17.35 -18.02
N ALA A 21 4.01 17.76 -18.05
CA ALA A 21 5.11 16.81 -18.23
C ALA A 21 5.06 15.75 -17.10
N PRO A 22 5.27 14.46 -17.40
CA PRO A 22 5.23 13.42 -16.38
C PRO A 22 6.18 13.75 -15.23
N THR A 23 5.63 13.86 -14.02
CA THR A 23 6.41 14.03 -12.80
C THR A 23 7.37 12.84 -12.68
N GLU A 24 8.45 12.97 -11.91
CA GLU A 24 9.33 11.82 -11.62
C GLU A 24 8.54 10.62 -11.06
N TRP A 25 7.53 10.91 -10.25
CA TRP A 25 6.54 9.98 -9.69
C TRP A 25 5.60 9.33 -10.72
N ASP A 26 5.45 9.89 -11.92
CA ASP A 26 4.66 9.28 -12.99
C ASP A 26 5.44 8.20 -13.74
N ARG A 27 6.77 8.13 -13.56
CA ARG A 27 7.60 7.06 -14.15
C ARG A 27 7.23 5.68 -13.60
N PRO A 28 7.35 4.60 -14.39
CA PRO A 28 7.20 3.25 -13.89
C PRO A 28 8.44 2.84 -13.07
N LEU A 29 8.30 2.73 -11.75
CA LEU A 29 9.39 2.29 -10.84
C LEU A 29 9.94 0.90 -11.17
N PHE A 30 9.06 0.01 -11.62
CA PHE A 30 9.40 -1.37 -11.88
C PHE A 30 9.83 -1.51 -13.34
N THR A 31 11.10 -1.84 -13.55
CA THR A 31 11.54 -2.33 -14.86
C THR A 31 10.75 -3.59 -15.18
N ARG A 32 10.57 -3.87 -16.48
CA ARG A 32 9.85 -5.05 -16.97
C ARG A 32 10.48 -6.39 -16.53
N GLU A 33 11.68 -6.33 -15.95
CA GLU A 33 12.53 -7.44 -15.55
C GLU A 33 12.33 -7.84 -14.08
N GLU A 34 11.70 -7.00 -13.24
CA GLU A 34 11.41 -7.39 -11.85
C GLU A 34 10.34 -8.48 -11.81
N ASN A 35 10.67 -9.61 -11.17
CA ASN A 35 9.72 -10.70 -11.00
C ASN A 35 8.59 -10.31 -10.01
N GLY A 36 7.39 -10.86 -10.23
CA GLY A 36 6.20 -10.50 -9.45
C GLY A 36 6.32 -10.76 -7.94
N LEU A 37 7.18 -11.70 -7.52
CA LEU A 37 7.43 -12.03 -6.11
C LEU A 37 8.20 -10.92 -5.40
N ALA A 38 9.31 -10.44 -5.99
CA ALA A 38 10.09 -9.33 -5.44
C ALA A 38 9.23 -8.08 -5.31
N ARG A 39 8.44 -7.77 -6.35
CA ARG A 39 7.52 -6.64 -6.34
C ARG A 39 6.45 -6.78 -5.25
N ARG A 40 5.87 -7.98 -5.07
CA ARG A 40 4.91 -8.24 -4.00
C ARG A 40 5.54 -8.07 -2.62
N ALA A 41 6.73 -8.64 -2.39
CA ALA A 41 7.45 -8.49 -1.14
C ALA A 41 7.72 -7.01 -0.80
N ARG A 42 8.10 -6.18 -1.80
CA ARG A 42 8.26 -4.72 -1.62
C ARG A 42 6.96 -4.02 -1.20
N VAL A 43 5.80 -4.44 -1.72
CA VAL A 43 4.49 -3.95 -1.28
C VAL A 43 4.16 -4.41 0.14
N GLU A 44 4.30 -5.69 0.46
CA GLU A 44 3.98 -6.25 1.78
C GLU A 44 4.86 -5.66 2.89
N VAL A 45 6.15 -5.43 2.62
CA VAL A 45 7.09 -4.75 3.51
C VAL A 45 6.65 -3.30 3.76
N GLY A 46 6.36 -2.53 2.70
CA GLY A 46 5.92 -1.13 2.83
C GLY A 46 4.57 -0.97 3.55
N LEU A 47 3.63 -1.90 3.32
CA LEU A 47 2.38 -1.98 4.07
C LEU A 47 2.63 -2.31 5.56
N GLY A 48 3.58 -3.19 5.86
CA GLY A 48 3.95 -3.55 7.23
C GLY A 48 4.56 -2.38 8.01
N ASP A 49 5.50 -1.64 7.42
CA ASP A 49 6.12 -0.45 8.02
C ASP A 49 5.08 0.64 8.26
N ALA A 50 4.28 0.98 7.23
CA ALA A 50 3.22 1.98 7.34
C ALA A 50 2.16 1.58 8.39
N LEU A 51 1.78 0.31 8.48
CA LEU A 51 0.79 -0.15 9.47
C LEU A 51 1.28 0.03 10.92
N ALA A 52 2.58 -0.14 11.20
CA ALA A 52 3.14 0.15 12.51
C ALA A 52 3.02 1.64 12.88
N GLN A 53 3.26 2.52 11.91
CA GLN A 53 3.12 3.97 12.06
C GLN A 53 1.64 4.38 12.23
N VAL A 54 0.72 3.83 11.42
CA VAL A 54 -0.73 4.06 11.53
C VAL A 54 -1.25 3.64 12.90
N LEU A 55 -0.80 2.50 13.42
CA LEU A 55 -1.17 2.07 14.77
C LEU A 55 -0.71 3.12 15.79
N ALA A 56 0.57 3.49 15.82
CA ALA A 56 1.07 4.50 16.75
C ALA A 56 0.33 5.85 16.61
N ALA A 57 0.07 6.31 15.39
CA ALA A 57 -0.70 7.52 15.09
C ALA A 57 -2.18 7.44 15.49
N SER A 58 -2.78 6.25 15.55
CA SER A 58 -4.16 6.07 16.04
C SER A 58 -4.29 6.28 17.55
N GLY A 59 -3.20 6.07 18.32
CA GLY A 59 -3.27 6.07 19.79
C GLY A 59 -4.18 4.98 20.38
N GLY A 60 -4.50 3.94 19.60
CA GLY A 60 -5.46 2.89 19.96
C GLY A 60 -6.92 3.22 19.61
N ALA A 61 -7.19 4.37 18.96
CA ALA A 61 -8.52 4.71 18.46
C ALA A 61 -8.93 3.82 17.27
N PRO A 62 -10.19 3.35 17.18
CA PRO A 62 -10.69 2.67 15.98
C PRO A 62 -10.75 3.62 14.78
N LEU A 63 -10.36 3.13 13.59
CA LEU A 63 -10.19 3.93 12.38
C LEU A 63 -11.30 3.72 11.36
N ALA A 64 -11.82 4.81 10.80
CA ALA A 64 -12.58 4.80 9.54
C ALA A 64 -11.58 4.76 8.37
N LEU A 65 -11.76 3.80 7.48
CA LEU A 65 -10.89 3.57 6.31
C LEU A 65 -11.59 4.00 5.02
N PRO A 66 -10.85 4.46 4.00
CA PRO A 66 -11.43 4.82 2.72
C PRO A 66 -11.73 3.54 1.91
N PRO A 67 -12.79 3.52 1.10
CA PRO A 67 -13.22 2.32 0.39
C PRO A 67 -12.16 1.80 -0.60
N GLY A 68 -12.18 0.50 -0.86
CA GLY A 68 -11.31 -0.16 -1.84
C GLY A 68 -9.93 -0.52 -1.28
N PRO A 69 -8.84 -0.42 -2.07
CA PRO A 69 -7.54 -1.04 -1.79
C PRO A 69 -6.96 -0.86 -0.38
N VAL A 70 -7.16 0.31 0.25
CA VAL A 70 -6.69 0.61 1.61
C VAL A 70 -7.44 -0.23 2.63
N THR A 71 -8.77 -0.29 2.54
CA THR A 71 -9.61 -1.16 3.37
C THR A 71 -9.30 -2.64 3.11
N ASP A 72 -9.16 -3.04 1.85
CA ASP A 72 -8.90 -4.45 1.48
C ASP A 72 -7.59 -4.99 2.10
N SER A 73 -6.52 -4.18 2.14
CA SER A 73 -5.20 -4.62 2.60
C SER A 73 -4.88 -4.27 4.06
N LEU A 74 -5.44 -3.20 4.63
CA LEU A 74 -5.18 -2.80 6.02
C LEU A 74 -6.34 -3.14 6.98
N GLY A 75 -7.57 -3.18 6.47
CA GLY A 75 -8.78 -3.36 7.26
C GLY A 75 -8.80 -4.62 8.13
N PRO A 76 -8.51 -5.82 7.59
CA PRO A 76 -8.52 -7.06 8.38
C PRO A 76 -7.56 -7.00 9.59
N VAL A 77 -6.33 -6.53 9.36
CA VAL A 77 -5.31 -6.45 10.43
C VAL A 77 -5.63 -5.36 11.44
N LEU A 78 -6.14 -4.20 10.99
CA LEU A 78 -6.58 -3.12 11.88
C LEU A 78 -7.76 -3.54 12.75
N ALA A 79 -8.77 -4.21 12.18
CA ALA A 79 -9.94 -4.71 12.90
C ALA A 79 -9.59 -5.76 13.97
N ALA A 80 -8.52 -6.53 13.77
CA ALA A 80 -8.07 -7.55 14.73
C ALA A 80 -7.08 -7.02 15.79
N LEU A 81 -6.52 -5.82 15.60
CA LEU A 81 -5.58 -5.19 16.53
C LEU A 81 -6.19 -4.07 17.37
N LEU A 82 -7.04 -3.22 16.77
CA LEU A 82 -7.69 -2.09 17.42
C LEU A 82 -8.97 -2.51 18.17
N PRO A 83 -9.49 -1.65 19.08
CA PRO A 83 -10.79 -1.89 19.71
C PRO A 83 -11.94 -1.92 18.69
N ALA A 84 -13.04 -2.55 19.08
CA ALA A 84 -14.26 -2.59 18.27
C ALA A 84 -14.81 -1.16 17.97
N PRO A 85 -15.49 -0.96 16.82
CA PRO A 85 -16.09 0.32 16.44
C PRO A 85 -17.16 0.82 17.45
N PRO A 86 -17.53 2.12 17.44
CA PRO A 86 -17.44 3.08 16.32
C PRO A 86 -16.03 3.65 16.06
N PRO A 87 -15.73 4.02 14.80
CA PRO A 87 -14.52 4.76 14.47
C PRO A 87 -14.53 6.17 15.06
N THR A 88 -13.39 6.60 15.59
CA THR A 88 -13.21 7.93 16.19
C THR A 88 -12.06 8.73 15.56
N ARG A 89 -11.33 8.13 14.62
CA ARG A 89 -10.36 8.78 13.75
C ARG A 89 -10.49 8.28 12.31
N THR A 90 -10.01 9.06 11.36
CA THR A 90 -10.06 8.81 9.93
C THR A 90 -8.67 8.54 9.36
N LEU A 91 -8.58 7.60 8.42
CA LEU A 91 -7.39 7.35 7.61
C LEU A 91 -7.68 7.75 6.16
N ALA A 92 -6.73 8.42 5.51
CA ALA A 92 -6.79 8.71 4.08
C ALA A 92 -5.45 8.47 3.38
N LEU A 93 -5.46 8.55 2.06
CA LEU A 93 -4.29 8.38 1.19
C LEU A 93 -4.10 9.70 0.41
N ALA A 94 -2.94 10.32 0.56
CA ALA A 94 -2.49 11.44 -0.28
C ALA A 94 -1.54 10.92 -1.37
N GLY A 95 -1.23 11.75 -2.37
CA GLY A 95 -0.20 11.44 -3.37
C GLY A 95 -0.48 12.07 -4.73
N PRO A 96 0.38 11.82 -5.73
CA PRO A 96 0.18 12.24 -7.11
C PRO A 96 -1.20 11.85 -7.65
N GLY A 97 -1.90 12.79 -8.29
CA GLY A 97 -3.22 12.58 -8.90
C GLY A 97 -4.39 12.37 -7.92
N LEU A 98 -4.17 12.45 -6.61
CA LEU A 98 -5.23 12.40 -5.59
C LEU A 98 -5.57 13.80 -5.07
N PRO A 99 -6.83 14.05 -4.65
CA PRO A 99 -7.16 15.26 -3.90
C PRO A 99 -6.41 15.28 -2.56
N VAL A 100 -6.14 16.47 -2.02
CA VAL A 100 -5.60 16.62 -0.66
C VAL A 100 -6.66 16.12 0.32
N PRO A 101 -6.37 15.11 1.16
CA PRO A 101 -7.35 14.56 2.08
C PRO A 101 -7.48 15.41 3.36
N ASP A 102 -8.71 15.52 3.85
CA ASP A 102 -9.01 15.95 5.22
C ASP A 102 -9.25 14.70 6.07
N ALA A 103 -8.25 14.32 6.88
CA ALA A 103 -8.27 13.13 7.73
C ALA A 103 -7.25 13.23 8.87
N ASP A 104 -7.51 12.54 9.99
CA ASP A 104 -6.66 12.53 11.18
C ASP A 104 -5.28 11.90 10.94
N ILE A 105 -5.23 10.88 10.08
CA ILE A 105 -4.02 10.16 9.67
C ILE A 105 -3.99 10.09 8.15
N VAL A 106 -2.86 10.45 7.56
CA VAL A 106 -2.70 10.50 6.10
C VAL A 106 -1.50 9.68 5.67
N LEU A 107 -1.74 8.63 4.89
CA LEU A 107 -0.70 7.87 4.21
C LEU A 107 -0.15 8.72 3.06
N VAL A 108 1.15 9.05 3.12
CA VAL A 108 1.85 9.88 2.12
C VAL A 108 2.95 9.03 1.46
N PRO A 109 3.02 8.96 0.12
CA PRO A 109 4.09 8.24 -0.55
C PRO A 109 5.45 8.86 -0.23
N SER A 110 6.46 8.04 0.03
CA SER A 110 7.86 8.46 -0.01
C SER A 110 8.58 7.89 -1.23
N HIS A 111 9.42 8.71 -1.84
CA HIS A 111 10.21 8.35 -3.02
C HIS A 111 11.23 7.26 -2.67
N GLU A 112 11.35 6.20 -3.49
CA GLU A 112 12.22 5.06 -3.16
C GLU A 112 13.69 5.44 -2.97
N VAL A 113 14.19 6.40 -3.76
CA VAL A 113 15.63 6.73 -3.81
C VAL A 113 16.03 7.76 -2.75
N THR A 114 15.21 8.80 -2.55
CA THR A 114 15.53 9.91 -1.64
C THR A 114 14.91 9.74 -0.25
N GLY A 115 13.89 8.88 -0.12
CA GLY A 115 13.10 8.73 1.11
C GLY A 115 12.18 9.92 1.42
N GLU A 116 12.20 10.97 0.61
CA GLU A 116 11.42 12.18 0.80
C GLU A 116 9.92 11.91 0.61
N LEU A 117 9.10 12.53 1.46
CA LEU A 117 7.65 12.48 1.34
C LEU A 117 7.18 13.32 0.16
N TRP A 118 6.16 12.84 -0.55
CA TRP A 118 5.44 13.61 -1.55
C TRP A 118 4.89 14.92 -0.95
N PRO A 119 5.09 16.08 -1.60
CA PRO A 119 4.57 17.36 -1.13
C PRO A 119 3.05 17.34 -0.94
N THR A 120 2.60 17.65 0.27
CA THR A 120 1.17 17.72 0.60
C THR A 120 0.90 18.83 1.61
N THR A 121 -0.29 19.43 1.51
CA THR A 121 -0.81 20.42 2.48
C THR A 121 -1.80 19.81 3.46
N ALA A 122 -1.92 18.48 3.51
CA ALA A 122 -2.78 17.78 4.46
C ALA A 122 -2.31 18.05 5.90
N THR A 123 -3.27 18.32 6.79
CA THR A 123 -3.04 18.77 8.18
C THR A 123 -3.01 17.63 9.20
N GLY A 124 -3.42 16.42 8.82
CA GLY A 124 -3.39 15.22 9.66
C GLY A 124 -1.98 14.70 9.97
N THR A 125 -1.92 13.66 10.80
CA THR A 125 -0.66 12.96 11.09
C THR A 125 -0.17 12.24 9.84
N LEU A 126 0.89 12.76 9.22
CA LEU A 126 1.49 12.18 8.02
C LEU A 126 2.23 10.88 8.37
N VAL A 127 1.87 9.80 7.69
CA VAL A 127 2.52 8.49 7.81
C VAL A 127 3.19 8.16 6.47
N ARG A 128 4.50 7.87 6.53
CA ARG A 128 5.28 7.43 5.38
C ARG A 128 4.75 6.10 4.84
N LEU A 129 4.55 6.04 3.53
CA LEU A 129 4.22 4.83 2.79
C LEU A 129 5.21 4.65 1.65
N ASP A 130 5.93 3.52 1.61
CA ASP A 130 6.86 3.23 0.52
C ASP A 130 6.14 3.24 -0.84
N GLU A 131 6.79 3.81 -1.86
CA GLU A 131 6.15 4.03 -3.16
C GLU A 131 5.54 2.75 -3.81
N PRO A 132 6.15 1.55 -3.73
CA PRO A 132 5.51 0.30 -4.15
C PRO A 132 4.13 0.08 -3.53
N ALA A 133 4.02 0.29 -2.23
CA ALA A 133 2.79 0.11 -1.48
C ALA A 133 1.78 1.20 -1.84
N TRP A 134 2.21 2.46 -1.95
CA TRP A 134 1.35 3.55 -2.42
C TRP A 134 0.80 3.27 -3.83
N ARG A 135 1.66 2.94 -4.81
CA ARG A 135 1.28 2.59 -6.18
C ARG A 135 0.41 1.35 -6.28
N TYR A 136 0.39 0.51 -5.25
CA TYR A 136 -0.53 -0.62 -5.15
C TYR A 136 -1.89 -0.20 -4.57
N LEU A 137 -1.92 0.71 -3.58
CA LEU A 137 -3.17 1.19 -2.97
C LEU A 137 -3.94 2.19 -3.86
N VAL A 138 -3.27 3.00 -4.69
CA VAL A 138 -3.99 3.92 -5.60
C VAL A 138 -4.53 3.27 -6.87
N ARG A 139 -4.08 2.05 -7.22
CA ARG A 139 -4.54 1.38 -8.44
C ARG A 139 -5.99 0.94 -8.30
N PRO A 140 -6.91 1.40 -9.17
CA PRO A 140 -8.25 0.85 -9.24
C PRO A 140 -8.14 -0.64 -9.58
N ARG A 141 -8.64 -1.50 -8.71
CA ARG A 141 -8.74 -2.94 -9.00
C ARG A 141 -10.03 -3.17 -9.78
N PRO A 142 -10.02 -3.94 -10.88
CA PRO A 142 -11.27 -4.52 -11.36
C PRO A 142 -11.87 -5.36 -10.22
N PRO A 143 -13.21 -5.41 -10.07
CA PRO A 143 -13.82 -6.26 -9.05
C PRO A 143 -13.29 -7.68 -9.23
N LEU A 144 -12.75 -8.26 -8.16
CA LEU A 144 -12.12 -9.58 -8.17
C LEU A 144 -13.13 -10.58 -8.75
N ARG A 145 -12.96 -10.93 -10.03
CA ARG A 145 -13.66 -12.05 -10.64
C ARG A 145 -13.04 -13.31 -10.05
N ALA A 146 -13.49 -13.67 -8.85
CA ALA A 146 -13.30 -14.99 -8.30
C ALA A 146 -13.66 -15.97 -9.43
N PRO A 147 -12.72 -16.80 -9.91
CA PRO A 147 -13.07 -17.77 -10.93
C PRO A 147 -14.21 -18.62 -10.37
N ALA A 148 -15.19 -19.00 -11.18
CA ALA A 148 -16.33 -19.82 -10.73
C ALA A 148 -15.94 -21.20 -10.16
N ARG A 149 -14.63 -21.50 -10.14
CA ARG A 149 -13.97 -22.69 -9.58
C ARG A 149 -13.05 -22.37 -8.39
N ALA A 150 -13.16 -21.20 -7.75
CA ALA A 150 -12.37 -20.83 -6.57
C ALA A 150 -12.56 -21.78 -5.37
N ARG A 151 -13.60 -22.64 -5.40
CA ARG A 151 -13.81 -23.73 -4.44
C ARG A 151 -12.87 -24.93 -4.63
N PHE A 152 -12.09 -24.96 -5.71
CA PHE A 152 -11.08 -25.97 -6.02
C PHE A 152 -9.87 -25.29 -6.70
N LEU A 153 -9.11 -24.50 -5.93
CA LEU A 153 -7.75 -24.16 -6.31
C LEU A 153 -6.88 -25.41 -6.09
N PRO A 154 -6.16 -25.93 -7.10
CA PRO A 154 -5.14 -26.94 -6.85
C PRO A 154 -4.00 -26.32 -6.04
N GLU A 155 -3.39 -27.09 -5.14
CA GLU A 155 -2.20 -26.72 -4.35
C GLU A 155 -1.02 -26.23 -5.24
N ALA A 156 -1.00 -26.65 -6.50
CA ALA A 156 -0.07 -26.18 -7.52
C ALA A 156 -0.29 -24.72 -7.96
N LEU A 157 -1.50 -24.17 -7.84
CA LEU A 157 -1.73 -22.76 -8.13
C LEU A 157 -1.23 -21.89 -6.97
N GLU A 158 -1.39 -22.30 -5.72
CA GLU A 158 -0.85 -21.58 -4.55
C GLU A 158 0.65 -21.29 -4.69
N ARG A 159 1.41 -22.22 -5.28
CA ARG A 159 2.85 -22.10 -5.56
C ARG A 159 3.20 -21.42 -6.90
N SER A 160 2.23 -20.96 -7.69
CA SER A 160 2.48 -20.30 -8.98
C SER A 160 2.75 -18.80 -8.79
N PRO A 161 3.77 -18.19 -9.44
CA PRO A 161 3.97 -16.74 -9.40
C PRO A 161 2.77 -15.88 -9.84
N ARG A 162 1.76 -16.47 -10.51
CA ARG A 162 0.50 -15.81 -10.87
C ARG A 162 -0.60 -15.87 -9.79
N SER A 163 -0.50 -16.71 -8.76
CA SER A 163 -1.52 -16.73 -7.69
C SER A 163 -1.53 -15.45 -6.87
N TYR A 164 -0.35 -14.87 -6.70
CA TYR A 164 -0.08 -13.60 -6.04
C TYR A 164 -0.75 -12.38 -6.71
N GLU A 165 -1.34 -12.54 -7.90
CA GLU A 165 -2.18 -11.52 -8.56
C GLU A 165 -3.66 -11.58 -8.09
N PHE A 166 -4.13 -12.71 -7.56
CA PHE A 166 -5.54 -12.89 -7.16
C PHE A 166 -5.83 -12.48 -5.71
N PHE A 167 -4.85 -12.59 -4.82
CA PHE A 167 -4.97 -12.20 -3.42
C PHE A 167 -4.29 -10.85 -3.19
N PRO A 168 -4.88 -9.91 -2.43
CA PRO A 168 -4.16 -8.73 -1.96
C PRO A 168 -2.84 -9.12 -1.26
N PRO A 169 -1.71 -8.42 -1.48
CA PRO A 169 -0.64 -8.33 -0.51
C PRO A 169 -1.16 -7.91 0.87
N GLU A 170 -0.69 -8.67 1.86
CA GLU A 170 -0.96 -8.46 3.28
C GLU A 170 0.20 -7.70 3.91
N PRO A 171 -0.03 -6.88 4.96
CA PRO A 171 1.04 -6.20 5.69
C PRO A 171 2.02 -7.21 6.27
N CYS A 172 3.31 -7.09 5.95
CA CYS A 172 4.32 -8.02 6.42
C CYS A 172 4.48 -7.92 7.95
N ARG A 173 3.90 -8.90 8.68
CA ARG A 173 3.91 -8.98 10.15
C ARG A 173 5.31 -8.86 10.77
N PHE A 174 6.34 -9.40 10.12
CA PHE A 174 7.72 -9.26 10.57
C PHE A 174 8.20 -7.81 10.50
N THR A 175 7.97 -7.13 9.37
CA THR A 175 8.30 -5.70 9.21
C THR A 175 7.51 -4.84 10.18
N GLN A 176 6.18 -5.03 10.27
CA GLN A 176 5.31 -4.32 11.21
C GLN A 176 5.81 -4.42 12.65
N ARG A 177 6.11 -5.64 13.13
CA ARG A 177 6.66 -5.86 14.48
C ARG A 177 8.01 -5.15 14.68
N THR A 178 8.87 -5.18 13.65
CA THR A 178 10.21 -4.58 13.69
C THR A 178 10.18 -3.05 13.60
N ALA A 179 9.17 -2.48 12.94
CA ALA A 179 8.90 -1.05 12.91
C ALA A 179 8.34 -0.59 14.27
N LEU A 180 7.40 -1.34 14.87
CA LEU A 180 6.85 -1.04 16.19
C LEU A 180 7.92 -0.94 17.28
N THR A 181 8.94 -1.82 17.30
CA THR A 181 10.01 -1.74 18.33
C THR A 181 10.88 -0.50 18.23
N ARG A 182 10.88 0.20 17.08
CA ARG A 182 11.61 1.45 16.86
C ARG A 182 10.82 2.69 17.32
N LEU A 183 9.53 2.55 17.58
CA LEU A 183 8.65 3.67 17.95
C LEU A 183 8.65 3.90 19.47
N PRO A 184 8.80 5.15 19.94
CA PRO A 184 8.73 5.44 21.38
C PRO A 184 7.36 5.08 21.98
N ALA A 185 6.30 5.21 21.17
CA ALA A 185 4.94 4.84 21.53
C ALA A 185 4.75 3.35 21.89
N VAL A 186 5.68 2.45 21.52
CA VAL A 186 5.61 1.03 21.94
C VAL A 186 5.74 0.83 23.45
N ARG A 187 6.14 1.90 24.17
CA ARG A 187 6.18 1.94 25.63
C ARG A 187 4.78 2.12 26.25
N GLU A 188 3.80 2.60 25.47
CA GLU A 188 2.41 2.71 25.91
C GLU A 188 1.80 1.32 26.15
N PRO A 189 1.00 1.13 27.22
CA PRO A 189 0.45 -0.19 27.57
C PRO A 189 -0.34 -0.86 26.43
N TRP A 190 -1.11 -0.07 25.68
CA TRP A 190 -1.97 -0.57 24.60
C TRP A 190 -1.15 -1.02 23.37
N LEU A 191 -0.14 -0.25 22.96
CA LEU A 191 0.69 -0.59 21.80
C LEU A 191 1.68 -1.72 22.13
N ARG A 192 2.12 -1.81 23.40
CA ARG A 192 2.81 -3.00 23.91
C ARG A 192 1.93 -4.24 23.80
N SER A 193 0.65 -4.18 24.17
CA SER A 193 -0.28 -5.30 23.99
C SER A 193 -0.42 -5.72 22.53
N VAL A 194 -0.53 -4.76 21.60
CA VAL A 194 -0.52 -5.02 20.15
C VAL A 194 0.78 -5.70 19.69
N HIS A 195 1.95 -5.23 20.15
CA HIS A 195 3.24 -5.86 19.85
C HIS A 195 3.33 -7.31 20.36
N GLU A 196 2.79 -7.60 21.55
CA GLU A 196 2.73 -8.96 22.09
C GLU A 196 1.74 -9.86 21.33
N LYS A 197 0.58 -9.35 20.89
CA LYS A 197 -0.31 -10.10 19.97
C LYS A 197 0.44 -10.51 18.69
N LEU A 198 1.21 -9.59 18.11
CA LEU A 198 2.02 -9.85 16.91
C LEU A 198 3.19 -10.82 17.14
N ARG A 199 3.62 -11.04 18.39
CA ARG A 199 4.60 -12.07 18.78
C ARG A 199 4.00 -13.47 18.86
N GLY A 200 2.68 -13.61 18.99
CA GLY A 200 1.97 -14.90 19.02
C GLY A 200 2.18 -15.77 17.77
N PRO A 201 1.81 -17.06 17.82
CA PRO A 201 2.00 -18.00 16.71
C PRO A 201 1.27 -17.57 15.43
N TRP A 202 1.68 -18.17 14.32
CA TRP A 202 1.27 -17.83 12.95
C TRP A 202 -0.20 -18.18 12.63
N GLU A 203 -0.89 -18.91 13.51
CA GLU A 203 -2.28 -19.40 13.33
C GLU A 203 -3.38 -18.40 13.75
N THR A 204 -3.02 -17.23 14.28
CA THR A 204 -4.00 -16.21 14.70
C THR A 204 -3.87 -14.95 13.83
N TYR A 205 -4.57 -14.95 12.70
CA TYR A 205 -5.50 -13.90 12.22
C TYR A 205 -6.50 -14.49 11.22
#